data_AF-A0A1E7XY27-F1
#
_entry.id   AF-A0A1E7XY27-F1
#
_cell.length_a   1.000
_cell.length_b   1.000
_cell.length_c   1.000
_cell.angle_alpha   90.00
_cell.angle_beta   90.00
_cell.angle_gamma   90.00
#
_symmetry.space_group_name_H-M   'P 1'
#
loop_
_entity.id
_entity.type
_entity.pdbx_description
1 polymer ?
#
loop_
_entity_poly.entity_id
_entity_poly.type
_entity_poly.pdbx_seq_one_letter_code
_entity_poly.pdbx_strand_id
1 'polypeptide(L)'
;MNADEYAALGGRLDLKQVCGWYERMESIEIDEDFLCFTDLYAPASRLVPPNWTVVDLGGYVGVQAELFKGRYVDVDCYDLMGDDLYLPPRRYQASNASHVVSDIMAWLGANPRLPRRTLLLMSGVPGYAPILHELHRRGGDWAFWYPGTRAVGHGRLGGRIAAAVGE
;
A
#
# COMPACT_ATOMS: atom_id res chain seq x y z
N MET A 1 7.96 -4.08 16.14
CA MET A 1 6.84 -3.71 17.02
C MET A 1 5.72 -4.72 16.79
N ASN A 2 4.99 -5.16 17.81
CA ASN A 2 3.87 -6.10 17.62
C ASN A 2 2.51 -5.37 17.70
N ALA A 3 1.44 -6.05 17.29
CA ALA A 3 0.09 -5.47 17.20
C ALA A 3 -0.50 -5.01 18.56
N ASP A 4 0.00 -5.56 19.66
CA ASP A 4 -0.48 -5.24 21.01
C ASP A 4 -0.08 -3.82 21.45
N GLU A 5 1.07 -3.32 20.99
CA GLU A 5 1.53 -1.95 21.25
C GLU A 5 0.71 -0.89 20.49
N TYR A 6 0.19 -1.23 19.29
CA TYR A 6 -0.66 -0.34 18.50
C TYR A 6 -2.09 -0.21 19.08
N ALA A 7 -2.66 -1.32 19.54
CA ALA A 7 -3.99 -1.35 20.15
C ALA A 7 -4.03 -0.57 21.48
N ALA A 8 -2.95 -0.60 22.26
CA ALA A 8 -2.83 0.13 23.52
C ALA A 8 -2.89 1.67 23.35
N LEU A 9 -2.67 2.18 22.13
CA LEU A 9 -2.67 3.61 21.80
C LEU A 9 -4.01 4.11 21.24
N GLY A 10 -5.06 3.29 21.26
CA GLY A 10 -6.43 3.72 20.92
C GLY A 10 -6.69 3.97 19.44
N GLY A 11 -5.86 3.42 18.54
CA GLY A 11 -6.08 3.47 17.09
C GLY A 11 -5.93 4.86 16.45
N ARG A 12 -5.31 5.81 17.16
CA ARG A 12 -4.93 7.12 16.65
C ARG A 12 -3.45 7.34 16.94
N LEU A 13 -2.65 7.35 15.90
CA LEU A 13 -1.22 7.64 15.99
C LEU A 13 -1.04 9.16 16.18
N ASP A 14 -0.55 9.60 17.33
CA ASP A 14 -0.03 10.97 17.53
C ASP A 14 1.36 11.06 16.90
N LEU A 15 1.61 12.12 16.13
CA LEU A 15 2.86 12.40 15.42
C LEU A 15 4.07 12.24 16.36
N LYS A 16 3.97 12.67 17.62
CA LYS A 16 5.06 12.50 18.61
C LYS A 16 5.35 11.06 18.98
N GLN A 17 4.35 10.19 18.96
CA GLN A 17 4.50 8.76 19.23
C GLN A 17 5.09 8.05 18.03
N VAL A 18 4.68 8.44 16.82
CA VAL A 18 5.33 7.99 15.60
C VAL A 18 6.80 8.44 15.66
N CYS A 19 7.12 9.71 15.93
CA CYS A 19 8.50 10.21 16.12
C CYS A 19 9.31 9.46 17.19
N GLY A 20 8.71 9.04 18.31
CA GLY A 20 9.39 8.20 19.31
C GLY A 20 9.68 6.75 18.84
N TRP A 21 9.07 6.33 17.74
CA TRP A 21 9.42 5.13 16.99
C TRP A 21 10.53 5.40 15.95
N TYR A 22 10.77 6.67 15.57
CA TYR A 22 11.77 7.09 14.56
C TYR A 22 13.20 6.91 15.06
N GLU A 23 13.46 7.01 16.37
CA GLU A 23 14.82 6.89 16.92
C GLU A 23 15.34 5.43 16.96
N ARG A 24 14.50 4.42 16.68
CA ARG A 24 14.83 2.99 16.87
C ARG A 24 14.82 2.14 15.59
N MET A 25 14.39 2.68 14.45
CA MET A 25 14.34 1.96 13.16
C MET A 25 15.32 2.62 12.19
N GLU A 26 16.18 1.83 11.54
CA GLU A 26 17.16 2.30 10.55
C GLU A 26 16.45 2.88 9.32
N SER A 27 16.20 4.19 9.38
CA SER A 27 16.34 5.23 8.36
C SER A 27 15.78 5.09 6.93
N ILE A 28 14.93 4.13 6.59
CA ILE A 28 14.27 4.14 5.25
C ILE A 28 12.76 4.02 5.29
N GLU A 29 12.18 3.37 6.30
CA GLU A 29 10.72 3.32 6.44
C GLU A 29 10.10 4.65 6.92
N ILE A 30 10.93 5.69 7.15
CA ILE A 30 10.56 6.85 7.98
C ILE A 30 11.24 8.17 7.54
N ASP A 31 11.25 8.47 6.26
CA ASP A 31 11.47 9.84 5.80
C ASP A 31 10.11 10.57 5.79
N GLU A 32 9.98 11.75 6.40
CA GLU A 32 8.72 12.52 6.44
C GLU A 32 8.26 12.98 5.04
N ASP A 33 9.19 13.07 4.09
CA ASP A 33 8.90 13.31 2.68
C ASP A 33 8.47 12.02 1.93
N PHE A 34 8.74 10.83 2.51
CA PHE A 34 8.49 9.50 1.92
C PHE A 34 7.36 8.71 2.60
N LEU A 35 7.11 8.95 3.90
CA LEU A 35 6.00 8.44 4.73
C LEU A 35 4.70 9.18 4.41
N CYS A 36 4.43 9.31 3.12
CA CYS A 36 3.14 9.65 2.62
C CYS A 36 2.17 8.58 3.13
N PHE A 37 1.40 8.89 4.17
CA PHE A 37 -0.02 8.60 4.10
C PHE A 37 -0.50 9.27 2.83
N THR A 38 -0.32 8.60 1.71
CA THR A 38 -0.72 9.16 0.43
C THR A 38 -2.21 9.41 0.58
N ASP A 39 -2.68 10.51 -0.01
CA ASP A 39 -4.10 10.88 0.07
C ASP A 39 -5.01 9.74 -0.39
N LEU A 40 -4.46 8.69 -1.04
CA LEU A 40 -5.13 7.45 -1.39
C LEU A 40 -5.49 6.53 -0.21
N TYR A 41 -4.55 6.22 0.71
CA TYR A 41 -4.74 5.09 1.64
C TYR A 41 -5.77 5.36 2.74
N ALA A 42 -5.82 6.58 3.28
CA ALA A 42 -6.77 6.92 4.34
C ALA A 42 -8.23 6.99 3.85
N PRO A 43 -8.55 7.57 2.68
CA PRO A 43 -9.87 7.44 2.07
C PRO A 43 -10.20 6.01 1.66
N ALA A 44 -9.22 5.28 1.10
CA ALA A 44 -9.42 3.88 0.73
C ALA A 44 -9.82 3.02 1.94
N SER A 45 -9.12 3.15 3.07
CA SER A 45 -9.38 2.33 4.26
C SER A 45 -10.77 2.53 4.86
N ARG A 46 -11.34 3.74 4.73
CA ARG A 46 -12.72 4.05 5.15
C ARG A 46 -13.77 3.41 4.24
N LEU A 47 -13.42 3.13 2.98
CA LEU A 47 -14.34 2.65 1.96
C LEU A 47 -14.25 1.13 1.74
N VAL A 48 -13.09 0.53 1.97
CA VAL A 48 -12.84 -0.90 1.77
C VAL A 48 -13.56 -1.73 2.85
N PRO A 49 -14.46 -2.65 2.48
CA PRO A 49 -15.12 -3.51 3.45
C PRO A 49 -14.13 -4.52 4.09
N PRO A 50 -14.35 -4.95 5.34
CA PRO A 50 -13.40 -5.79 6.09
C PRO A 50 -13.19 -7.19 5.50
N ASN A 51 -14.08 -7.65 4.63
CA ASN A 51 -13.99 -8.95 3.95
C ASN A 51 -13.34 -8.87 2.56
N TRP A 52 -12.66 -7.77 2.26
CA TRP A 52 -11.91 -7.58 1.02
C TRP A 52 -10.41 -7.79 1.27
N THR A 53 -9.72 -8.17 0.20
CA THR A 53 -8.27 -8.14 0.13
C THR A 53 -7.85 -6.84 -0.54
N VAL A 54 -6.95 -6.10 0.09
CA VAL A 54 -6.22 -5.01 -0.56
C VAL A 54 -4.89 -5.57 -1.04
N VAL A 55 -4.57 -5.33 -2.30
CA VAL A 55 -3.25 -5.58 -2.86
C VAL A 55 -2.66 -4.24 -3.20
N ASP A 56 -1.57 -3.87 -2.55
CA ASP A 56 -0.84 -2.66 -2.82
C ASP A 56 0.33 -2.95 -3.76
N LEU A 57 0.32 -2.31 -4.92
CA LEU A 57 1.31 -2.48 -5.97
C LEU A 57 2.34 -1.36 -5.82
N GLY A 58 3.55 -1.74 -5.39
CA GLY A 58 4.60 -0.80 -4.97
C GLY A 58 4.42 -0.34 -3.53
N GLY A 59 3.80 -1.16 -2.68
CA GLY A 59 3.75 -0.87 -1.25
C GLY A 59 5.17 -0.99 -0.68
N TYR A 60 5.66 0.14 -0.19
CA TYR A 60 7.00 0.19 0.37
C TYR A 60 6.96 -0.01 1.89
N VAL A 61 5.90 0.48 2.54
CA VAL A 61 5.79 0.61 3.99
C VAL A 61 4.67 -0.28 4.52
N GLY A 62 5.01 -1.23 5.39
CA GLY A 62 4.02 -2.16 5.98
C GLY A 62 2.98 -1.50 6.90
N VAL A 63 3.22 -0.27 7.39
CA VAL A 63 2.35 0.42 8.37
C VAL A 63 0.96 0.73 7.82
N GLN A 64 0.84 0.99 6.52
CA GLN A 64 -0.43 1.35 5.89
C GLN A 64 -1.43 0.19 5.86
N ALA A 65 -0.95 -1.06 6.01
CA ALA A 65 -1.79 -2.23 6.12
C ALA A 65 -2.72 -2.19 7.35
N GLU A 66 -2.27 -1.59 8.46
CA GLU A 66 -3.04 -1.47 9.71
C GLU A 66 -4.29 -0.58 9.55
N LEU A 67 -4.33 0.27 8.52
CA LEU A 67 -5.53 1.05 8.20
C LEU A 67 -6.68 0.15 7.73
N PHE A 68 -6.36 -0.99 7.12
CA PHE A 68 -7.34 -1.87 6.50
C PHE A 68 -7.73 -2.99 7.46
N LYS A 69 -9.04 -3.20 7.62
CA LYS A 69 -9.56 -4.29 8.46
C LYS A 69 -9.44 -5.67 7.83
N GLY A 70 -9.31 -5.72 6.51
CA GLY A 70 -9.23 -6.95 5.74
C GLY A 70 -7.80 -7.44 5.55
N ARG A 71 -7.65 -8.43 4.68
CA ARG A 71 -6.32 -8.92 4.29
C ARG A 71 -5.61 -7.85 3.47
N TYR A 72 -4.33 -7.66 3.73
CA TYR A 72 -3.48 -6.76 3.00
C TYR A 72 -2.32 -7.55 2.35
N VAL A 73 -2.03 -7.28 1.09
CA VAL A 73 -0.93 -7.89 0.35
C VAL A 73 -0.09 -6.77 -0.19
N ASP A 74 1.15 -6.70 0.26
CA ASP A 74 2.14 -5.78 -0.26
C ASP A 74 2.92 -6.46 -1.39
N VAL A 75 3.07 -5.80 -2.54
CA VAL A 75 3.82 -6.29 -3.70
C VAL A 75 4.86 -5.25 -4.08
N ASP A 76 6.13 -5.55 -3.84
CA ASP A 76 7.21 -4.62 -4.12
C ASP A 76 8.51 -5.37 -4.49
N CYS A 77 9.33 -4.73 -5.31
CA CYS A 77 10.59 -5.26 -5.82
C CYS A 77 11.81 -4.65 -5.12
N TYR A 78 11.65 -3.79 -4.12
CA TYR A 78 12.78 -3.15 -3.44
C TYR A 78 13.79 -4.14 -2.85
N ASP A 79 13.32 -5.27 -2.32
CA ASP A 79 14.20 -6.34 -1.80
C ASP A 79 14.95 -7.09 -2.93
N LEU A 80 14.64 -6.83 -4.20
CA LEU A 80 15.36 -7.33 -5.39
C LEU A 80 16.41 -6.34 -5.92
N MET A 81 16.38 -5.07 -5.48
CA MET A 81 17.27 -4.02 -5.98
C MET A 81 18.58 -3.87 -5.18
N GLY A 82 18.77 -4.72 -4.17
CA GLY A 82 19.99 -4.74 -3.37
C GLY A 82 21.21 -5.24 -4.14
N ASP A 83 22.35 -4.57 -3.99
CA ASP A 83 23.65 -5.16 -4.28
C ASP A 83 24.10 -6.07 -3.12
N ASP A 84 25.28 -6.70 -3.22
CA ASP A 84 25.81 -7.63 -2.21
C ASP A 84 26.01 -6.98 -0.82
N LEU A 85 25.86 -5.66 -0.70
CA LEU A 85 25.97 -4.90 0.54
C LEU A 85 24.62 -4.44 1.10
N TYR A 86 23.54 -4.65 0.35
CA TYR A 86 22.19 -4.30 0.77
C TYR A 86 21.60 -5.39 1.66
N LEU A 87 21.53 -5.10 2.96
CA LEU A 87 20.70 -5.84 3.89
C LEU A 87 19.31 -5.20 3.88
N PRO A 88 18.25 -5.90 3.43
CA PRO A 88 16.91 -5.34 3.48
C PRO A 88 16.58 -4.97 4.94
N PRO A 89 16.11 -3.73 5.19
CA PRO A 89 15.80 -3.30 6.54
C PRO A 89 14.73 -4.21 7.15
N ARG A 90 14.74 -4.33 8.48
CA ARG A 90 13.68 -5.07 9.20
C ARG A 90 12.35 -4.38 8.96
N ARG A 91 11.55 -4.95 8.05
CA ARG A 91 10.23 -4.39 7.71
C ARG A 91 9.24 -4.48 8.87
N TYR A 92 8.39 -3.46 9.03
CA TYR A 92 7.21 -3.56 9.89
C TYR A 92 6.29 -4.70 9.42
N GLN A 93 5.87 -5.59 10.33
CA GLN A 93 4.99 -6.71 10.03
C GLN A 93 3.60 -6.48 10.62
N ALA A 94 2.69 -5.94 9.81
CA ALA A 94 1.29 -5.82 10.20
C ALA A 94 0.64 -7.21 10.31
N SER A 95 -0.23 -7.39 11.29
CA SER A 95 -0.86 -8.71 11.56
C SER A 95 -1.77 -9.22 10.45
N ASN A 96 -2.26 -8.31 9.61
CA ASN A 96 -3.13 -8.57 8.46
C ASN A 96 -2.40 -8.54 7.11
N ALA A 97 -1.07 -8.29 7.10
CA ALA A 97 -0.30 -8.11 5.90
C ALA A 97 0.53 -9.36 5.53
N SER A 98 0.66 -9.59 4.23
CA SER A 98 1.70 -10.46 3.67
C SER A 98 2.51 -9.68 2.65
N HIS A 99 3.84 -9.75 2.74
CA HIS A 99 4.76 -9.14 1.77
C HIS A 99 5.11 -10.11 0.66
N VAL A 100 5.08 -9.64 -0.58
CA VAL A 100 5.41 -10.40 -1.79
C VAL A 100 6.51 -9.65 -2.54
N VAL A 101 7.70 -10.22 -2.51
CA VAL A 101 8.86 -9.70 -3.23
C VAL A 101 8.72 -10.02 -4.71
N SER A 102 8.33 -9.04 -5.53
CA SER A 102 8.12 -9.22 -6.97
C SER A 102 8.06 -7.90 -7.74
N ASP A 103 8.49 -7.92 -9.00
CA ASP A 103 8.13 -6.87 -9.95
C ASP A 103 6.60 -6.84 -10.16
N ILE A 104 6.01 -5.64 -10.22
CA ILE A 104 4.55 -5.46 -10.32
C ILE A 104 3.99 -6.14 -11.57
N MET A 105 4.65 -6.00 -12.73
CA MET A 105 4.17 -6.60 -13.98
C MET A 105 4.32 -8.12 -13.97
N ALA A 106 5.41 -8.64 -13.40
CA ALA A 106 5.60 -10.06 -13.18
C ALA A 106 4.52 -10.65 -12.26
N TRP A 107 4.22 -9.97 -11.14
CA TRP A 107 3.16 -10.38 -10.22
C TRP A 107 1.79 -10.36 -10.88
N LEU A 108 1.46 -9.29 -11.61
CA LEU A 108 0.21 -9.20 -12.37
C LEU A 108 0.14 -10.37 -13.37
N GLY A 109 1.20 -10.62 -14.15
CA GLY A 109 1.29 -11.71 -15.11
C GLY A 109 1.05 -13.10 -14.47
N ALA A 110 1.62 -13.35 -13.30
CA ALA A 110 1.43 -14.58 -12.53
C ALA A 110 0.03 -14.70 -11.90
N ASN A 111 -0.67 -13.58 -11.70
CA ASN A 111 -2.00 -13.51 -11.08
C ASN A 111 -3.07 -13.01 -12.07
N PRO A 112 -3.35 -13.73 -13.19
CA PRO A 112 -4.26 -13.26 -14.24
C PRO A 112 -5.72 -13.13 -13.79
N ARG A 113 -6.09 -13.77 -12.67
CA ARG A 113 -7.42 -13.69 -12.06
C ARG A 113 -7.26 -13.46 -10.57
N LEU A 114 -7.84 -12.37 -10.09
CA LEU A 114 -7.90 -12.06 -8.66
C LEU A 114 -9.23 -12.51 -8.07
N PRO A 115 -9.28 -12.82 -6.76
CA PRO A 115 -10.53 -13.06 -6.07
C PRO A 115 -11.51 -11.89 -6.25
N ARG A 116 -12.82 -12.17 -6.30
CA ARG A 116 -13.87 -11.17 -6.60
C ARG A 116 -13.89 -9.96 -5.65
N ARG A 117 -13.39 -10.10 -4.41
CA ARG A 117 -13.33 -9.06 -3.39
C ARG A 117 -11.89 -8.58 -3.20
N THR A 118 -11.28 -8.15 -4.29
CA THR A 118 -9.91 -7.63 -4.29
C THR A 118 -9.93 -6.21 -4.81
N LEU A 119 -9.29 -5.31 -4.06
CA LEU A 119 -8.96 -3.97 -4.50
C LEU A 119 -7.47 -3.91 -4.79
N LEU A 120 -7.09 -3.45 -5.97
CA LEU A 120 -5.70 -3.06 -6.24
C LEU A 120 -5.52 -1.58 -5.91
N LEU A 121 -4.54 -1.27 -5.07
CA LEU A 121 -4.08 0.09 -4.82
C LEU A 121 -2.69 0.26 -5.45
N MET A 122 -2.40 1.47 -5.91
CA MET A 122 -1.08 1.82 -6.40
C MET A 122 -0.87 3.32 -6.17
N SER A 123 0.16 3.65 -5.41
CA SER A 123 0.45 5.03 -5.04
C SER A 123 1.91 5.39 -5.33
N GLY A 124 2.14 6.48 -6.06
CA GLY A 124 3.49 7.04 -6.20
C GLY A 124 4.48 6.25 -7.05
N VAL A 125 4.06 5.24 -7.81
CA VAL A 125 4.94 4.43 -8.67
C VAL A 125 5.22 5.15 -10.00
N PRO A 126 6.47 5.62 -10.29
CA PRO A 126 6.81 6.25 -11.57
C PRO A 126 6.93 5.20 -12.69
N GLY A 127 6.57 5.56 -13.94
CA GLY A 127 6.66 4.65 -15.11
C GLY A 127 5.42 3.79 -15.37
N TYR A 128 4.24 4.21 -14.91
CA TYR A 128 3.03 3.40 -14.77
C TYR A 128 2.20 3.14 -16.04
N ALA A 129 2.51 3.70 -17.21
CA ALA A 129 1.64 3.56 -18.39
C ALA A 129 1.35 2.07 -18.77
N PRO A 130 2.34 1.15 -18.75
CA PRO A 130 2.10 -0.27 -18.98
C PRO A 130 1.25 -0.92 -17.87
N ILE A 131 1.47 -0.53 -16.61
CA ILE A 131 0.73 -1.06 -15.46
C ILE A 131 -0.74 -0.61 -15.53
N LEU A 132 -1.01 0.68 -15.75
CA LEU A 132 -2.38 1.16 -15.92
C LEU A 132 -3.07 0.51 -17.12
N HIS A 133 -2.37 0.34 -18.24
CA HIS A 133 -2.94 -0.39 -19.39
C HIS A 133 -3.36 -1.80 -18.99
N GLU A 134 -2.51 -2.50 -18.24
CA GLU A 134 -2.79 -3.85 -17.76
C GLU A 134 -3.94 -3.90 -16.75
N LEU A 135 -4.03 -2.92 -15.84
CA LEU A 135 -5.15 -2.78 -14.90
C LEU A 135 -6.49 -2.53 -15.63
N HIS A 136 -6.50 -1.66 -16.65
CA HIS A 136 -7.68 -1.44 -17.48
C HIS A 136 -8.09 -2.71 -18.24
N ARG A 137 -7.12 -3.41 -18.83
CA ARG A 137 -7.37 -4.65 -19.57
C ARG A 137 -7.97 -5.75 -18.68
N ARG A 138 -7.56 -5.82 -17.41
CA ARG A 138 -8.06 -6.78 -16.41
C ARG A 138 -9.43 -6.40 -15.83
N GLY A 139 -9.72 -5.11 -15.74
CA GLY A 139 -10.91 -4.61 -15.05
C GLY A 139 -10.85 -4.82 -13.53
N GLY A 140 -12.00 -5.10 -12.90
CA GLY A 140 -12.09 -5.25 -11.44
C GLY A 140 -12.11 -3.92 -10.69
N ASP A 141 -11.84 -3.94 -9.39
CA ASP A 141 -11.75 -2.73 -8.58
C ASP A 141 -10.28 -2.36 -8.35
N TRP A 142 -9.91 -1.17 -8.78
CA TRP A 142 -8.58 -0.62 -8.56
C TRP A 142 -8.60 0.91 -8.47
N ALA A 143 -7.65 1.47 -7.71
CA ALA A 143 -7.44 2.90 -7.61
C ALA A 143 -5.94 3.23 -7.65
N PHE A 144 -5.61 4.33 -8.32
CA PHE A 144 -4.26 4.81 -8.54
C PHE A 144 -4.15 6.29 -8.22
N TRP A 145 -3.03 6.69 -7.61
CA TRP A 145 -2.69 8.09 -7.39
C TRP A 145 -1.20 8.34 -7.57
N TYR A 146 -0.86 9.45 -8.22
CA TYR A 146 0.51 9.95 -8.31
C TYR A 146 0.52 11.42 -7.84
N PRO A 147 1.47 11.83 -6.98
CA PRO A 147 1.55 13.21 -6.49
C PRO A 147 1.45 14.25 -7.62
N GLY A 148 0.65 15.30 -7.39
CA GLY A 148 0.41 16.34 -8.38
C GLY A 148 -0.51 15.95 -9.56
N THR A 149 -1.12 14.76 -9.51
CA THR A 149 -2.09 14.30 -10.53
C THR A 149 -3.44 13.95 -9.91
N ARG A 150 -4.48 13.88 -10.75
CA ARG A 150 -5.79 13.41 -10.33
C ARG A 150 -5.76 11.89 -10.13
N ALA A 151 -6.32 11.41 -9.02
CA ALA A 151 -6.52 9.98 -8.81
C ALA A 151 -7.42 9.38 -9.91
N VAL A 152 -7.10 8.14 -10.31
CA VAL A 152 -7.86 7.37 -11.30
C VAL A 152 -8.34 6.09 -10.66
N GLY A 153 -9.58 5.70 -10.93
CA GLY A 153 -10.13 4.46 -10.40
C GLY A 153 -11.06 3.77 -11.38
N HIS A 154 -11.18 2.46 -11.23
CA HIS A 154 -12.07 1.60 -12.01
C HIS A 154 -12.87 0.69 -11.09
N GLY A 155 -14.03 0.26 -11.57
CA GLY A 155 -14.99 -0.48 -10.74
C GLY A 155 -15.70 0.43 -9.75
N ARG A 156 -16.62 -0.16 -8.98
CA ARG A 156 -17.48 0.58 -8.06
C ARG A 156 -16.71 1.12 -6.86
N LEU A 157 -15.82 0.31 -6.29
CA LEU A 157 -15.01 0.68 -5.13
C LEU A 157 -13.84 1.56 -5.58
N GLY A 158 -13.12 1.16 -6.62
CA GLY A 158 -11.97 1.94 -7.12
C GLY A 158 -12.36 3.35 -7.56
N GLY A 159 -13.47 3.50 -8.29
CA GLY A 159 -13.99 4.83 -8.67
C GLY A 159 -14.40 5.70 -7.48
N ARG A 160 -14.99 5.11 -6.43
CA ARG A 160 -15.34 5.85 -5.19
C ARG A 160 -14.11 6.31 -4.43
N ILE A 161 -13.07 5.47 -4.39
CA ILE A 161 -11.79 5.83 -3.77
C ILE A 161 -11.16 6.97 -4.55
N ALA A 162 -11.03 6.87 -5.87
CA ALA A 162 -10.46 7.93 -6.69
C ALA A 162 -11.22 9.26 -6.57
N ALA A 163 -12.55 9.22 -6.42
CA ALA A 163 -13.35 10.42 -6.15
C ALA A 163 -13.04 11.05 -4.78
N ALA A 164 -12.87 10.23 -3.74
CA ALA A 164 -12.61 10.70 -2.37
C ALA A 164 -11.19 11.27 -2.16
N VAL A 165 -10.29 11.06 -3.12
CA VAL A 165 -8.90 11.57 -3.12
C VAL A 165 -8.78 12.86 -3.94
N GLY A 166 -9.77 13.15 -4.80
CA GLY A 166 -9.77 14.30 -5.71
C GLY A 166 -10.57 15.52 -5.23
N GLU A 167 -11.06 15.48 -3.99
CA GLU A 167 -11.71 16.59 -3.25
C GLU A 167 -10.73 17.20 -2.25
#